data_AF-A0A2I0TER3-F1
#
_entry.id   AF-A0A2I0TER3-F1
#
_cell.length_a   1.000
_cell.length_b   1.000
_cell.length_c   1.000
_cell.angle_alpha   90.00
_cell.angle_beta   90.00
_cell.angle_gamma   90.00
#
_symmetry.space_group_name_H-M   'P 1'
#
loop_
_entity.id
_entity.type
_entity.pdbx_description
1 polymer ?
#
loop_
_entity_poly.entity_id
_entity_poly.type
_entity_poly.pdbx_seq_one_letter_code
_entity_poly.pdbx_strand_id
1 'polypeptide(L)'
;MLLKAVGVPGGYDVLIVYASDATEWCQYLQNLFLFTRHIRKHRILSYQLEGESAISHQELDLFNRSRSIILLLSAELVQCFYLPSVLQSLQEALWPPYKVVKLFCGVTDCDDYLTFFKDWSQWQELTNDDEPDAYLAAVKKAISEDSGCDSVTDTETEDEKNPIYSHRLAMSDEHGSSKSTGDHLVVQPDRIRCGVQTTVYIIMKCKLDGEVKTEVEFSPENASPVRVLAEMENEYTISVEAPNLTSGTVPLQIYSGDLVVGETSVTYHTDMEEISSLLANAANPVQFMCQAFKIVPYSIEALDKLLTESLKKNIPASGLHLFGINQLEEEDMTTSKLKDFCFHFKLHLYQLFYLGAP
;
A
#
# COMPACT_ATOMS: atom_id res chain seq x y z
N MET A 1 -16.02 -11.95 16.23
CA MET A 1 -17.40 -11.42 16.21
C MET A 1 -17.75 -11.21 14.75
N LEU A 2 -18.64 -12.04 14.22
CA LEU A 2 -18.94 -12.20 12.79
C LEU A 2 -19.36 -10.89 12.12
N LEU A 3 -18.61 -10.45 11.11
CA LEU A 3 -19.12 -9.51 10.10
C LEU A 3 -20.01 -10.28 9.13
N LYS A 4 -21.30 -10.33 9.44
CA LYS A 4 -22.35 -10.76 8.49
C LYS A 4 -22.42 -9.74 7.35
N ALA A 5 -22.26 -10.21 6.12
CA ALA A 5 -22.54 -9.45 4.91
C ALA A 5 -23.98 -8.91 4.94
N VAL A 6 -24.14 -7.58 4.92
CA VAL A 6 -25.42 -6.89 4.81
C VAL A 6 -25.54 -6.34 3.38
N GLY A 7 -26.50 -6.88 2.60
CA GLY A 7 -27.29 -6.09 1.65
C GLY A 7 -27.11 -6.28 0.11
N VAL A 8 -28.15 -6.86 -0.51
CA VAL A 8 -28.77 -6.55 -1.84
C VAL A 8 -28.09 -7.09 -3.13
N PRO A 9 -28.87 -7.64 -4.12
CA PRO A 9 -28.38 -8.53 -5.16
C PRO A 9 -27.89 -7.74 -6.39
N GLY A 10 -26.65 -7.28 -6.33
CA GLY A 10 -25.83 -7.05 -7.53
C GLY A 10 -24.65 -8.00 -7.50
N GLY A 11 -24.17 -8.46 -8.65
CA GLY A 11 -22.89 -9.21 -8.72
C GLY A 11 -21.72 -8.41 -8.15
N TYR A 12 -20.62 -9.10 -7.85
CA TYR A 12 -19.36 -8.48 -7.47
C TYR A 12 -18.43 -8.51 -8.67
N ASP A 13 -17.57 -7.51 -8.80
CA ASP A 13 -16.69 -7.43 -9.96
C ASP A 13 -15.34 -8.10 -9.66
N VAL A 14 -14.83 -7.93 -8.43
CA VAL A 14 -13.54 -8.50 -8.00
C VAL A 14 -13.70 -9.12 -6.61
N LEU A 15 -13.25 -10.37 -6.46
CA LEU A 15 -13.18 -11.09 -5.19
C LEU A 15 -11.72 -11.39 -4.85
N ILE A 16 -11.23 -10.92 -3.71
CA ILE A 16 -9.86 -11.20 -3.22
C ILE A 16 -9.93 -12.31 -2.17
N VAL A 17 -9.30 -13.44 -2.44
CA VAL A 17 -9.27 -14.64 -1.58
C VAL A 17 -7.90 -14.74 -0.94
N TYR A 18 -7.84 -14.83 0.39
CA TYR A 18 -6.58 -14.76 1.13
C TYR A 18 -6.63 -15.52 2.46
N ALA A 19 -5.47 -15.90 3.00
CA ALA A 19 -5.33 -16.41 4.37
C ALA A 19 -4.85 -15.31 5.33
N SER A 20 -4.80 -15.57 6.63
CA SER A 20 -4.58 -14.52 7.65
C SER A 20 -3.22 -13.81 7.50
N ASP A 21 -2.19 -14.54 7.11
CA ASP A 21 -0.85 -14.02 6.82
C ASP A 21 -0.75 -13.06 5.61
N ALA A 22 -1.76 -13.02 4.73
CA ALA A 22 -1.81 -12.13 3.56
C ALA A 22 -2.73 -10.91 3.75
N THR A 23 -3.10 -10.56 4.99
CA THR A 23 -4.01 -9.45 5.29
C THR A 23 -3.51 -8.11 4.75
N GLU A 24 -2.20 -7.83 4.87
CA GLU A 24 -1.60 -6.58 4.39
C GLU A 24 -1.69 -6.46 2.85
N TRP A 25 -1.45 -7.56 2.14
CA TRP A 25 -1.61 -7.63 0.69
C TRP A 25 -3.06 -7.40 0.25
N CYS A 26 -4.02 -7.97 0.98
CA CYS A 26 -5.43 -7.75 0.71
C CYS A 26 -5.80 -6.26 0.86
N GLN A 27 -5.37 -5.60 1.93
CA GLN A 27 -5.60 -4.18 2.16
C GLN A 27 -4.93 -3.30 1.10
N TYR A 28 -3.69 -3.62 0.73
CA TYR A 28 -2.97 -2.93 -0.34
C TYR A 28 -3.75 -2.96 -1.66
N LEU A 29 -4.20 -4.14 -2.09
CA LEU A 29 -4.96 -4.29 -3.34
C LEU A 29 -6.33 -3.60 -3.29
N GLN A 30 -7.03 -3.69 -2.15
CA GLN A 30 -8.28 -2.96 -1.96
C GLN A 30 -8.07 -1.46 -2.15
N ASN A 31 -7.06 -0.89 -1.50
CA ASN A 31 -6.72 0.52 -1.64
C ASN A 31 -6.33 0.86 -3.08
N LEU A 32 -5.46 0.07 -3.70
CA LEU A 32 -5.03 0.27 -5.09
C LEU A 32 -6.23 0.35 -6.06
N PHE A 33 -7.18 -0.58 -5.93
CA PHE A 33 -8.36 -0.62 -6.78
C PHE A 33 -9.36 0.51 -6.48
N LEU A 34 -9.51 0.91 -5.20
CA LEU A 34 -10.33 2.06 -4.79
C LEU A 34 -9.75 3.39 -5.26
N PHE A 35 -8.42 3.55 -5.31
CA PHE A 35 -7.80 4.79 -5.75
C PHE A 35 -7.67 4.90 -7.27
N THR A 36 -7.85 3.82 -8.02
CA THR A 36 -7.72 3.82 -9.48
C THR A 36 -9.04 4.16 -10.18
N ARG A 37 -9.11 5.27 -10.93
CA ARG A 37 -10.32 5.77 -11.62
C ARG A 37 -11.04 4.74 -12.50
N HIS A 38 -10.30 3.83 -13.13
CA HIS A 38 -10.85 2.80 -14.01
C HIS A 38 -11.53 1.64 -13.25
N ILE A 39 -11.11 1.37 -12.00
CA ILE A 39 -11.63 0.27 -11.19
C ILE A 39 -12.56 0.77 -10.08
N ARG A 40 -12.55 2.07 -9.74
CA ARG A 40 -13.44 2.72 -8.76
C ARG A 40 -14.94 2.41 -8.84
N LYS A 41 -15.45 2.02 -10.01
CA LYS A 41 -16.86 1.67 -10.21
C LYS A 41 -17.19 0.20 -9.88
N HIS A 42 -16.16 -0.62 -9.72
CA HIS A 42 -16.27 -2.06 -9.51
C HIS A 42 -16.43 -2.38 -8.02
N ARG A 43 -17.30 -3.34 -7.71
CA ARG A 43 -17.53 -3.81 -6.33
C ARG A 43 -16.46 -4.84 -5.98
N ILE A 44 -15.54 -4.44 -5.09
CA ILE A 44 -14.46 -5.29 -4.59
C ILE A 44 -14.90 -5.90 -3.26
N LEU A 45 -14.75 -7.21 -3.13
CA LEU A 45 -14.98 -7.95 -1.90
C LEU A 45 -13.72 -8.72 -1.53
N SER A 46 -13.50 -8.96 -0.23
CA SER A 46 -12.46 -9.86 0.25
C SER A 46 -13.07 -11.04 0.99
N TYR A 47 -12.53 -12.23 0.78
CA TYR A 47 -12.88 -13.47 1.45
C TYR A 47 -11.64 -14.03 2.14
N GLN A 48 -11.68 -14.04 3.47
CA GLN A 48 -10.61 -14.63 4.27
C GLN A 48 -10.92 -16.11 4.50
N LEU A 49 -9.99 -16.98 4.14
CA LEU A 49 -10.08 -18.40 4.42
C LEU A 49 -9.69 -18.65 5.87
N GLU A 50 -10.60 -19.19 6.67
CA GLU A 50 -10.31 -19.64 8.03
C GLU A 50 -9.72 -21.05 7.94
N GLY A 51 -8.47 -21.24 8.38
CA GLY A 51 -7.54 -22.31 7.95
C GLY A 51 -7.95 -23.78 8.08
N GLU A 52 -9.17 -24.12 8.51
CA GLU A 52 -9.68 -25.49 8.57
C GLU A 52 -11.11 -25.65 8.00
N SER A 53 -11.81 -24.57 7.66
CA SER A 53 -13.19 -24.63 7.18
C SER A 53 -13.25 -24.64 5.64
N ALA A 54 -14.01 -25.59 5.10
CA ALA A 54 -14.33 -25.60 3.68
C ALA A 54 -15.31 -24.47 3.35
N ILE A 55 -15.24 -23.96 2.12
CA ILE A 55 -16.14 -22.91 1.63
C ILE A 55 -17.57 -23.47 1.61
N SER A 56 -18.48 -22.83 2.35
CA SER A 56 -19.88 -23.23 2.39
C SER A 56 -20.63 -22.84 1.11
N HIS A 57 -21.78 -23.46 0.85
CA HIS A 57 -22.60 -23.14 -0.32
C HIS A 57 -23.03 -21.66 -0.41
N GLN A 58 -23.24 -21.00 0.74
CA GLN A 58 -23.60 -19.57 0.76
C GLN A 58 -22.42 -18.68 0.34
N GLU A 59 -21.19 -19.12 0.66
CA GLU A 59 -19.97 -18.42 0.28
C GLU A 59 -19.62 -18.70 -1.18
N LEU A 60 -19.84 -19.93 -1.67
CA LEU A 60 -19.63 -20.32 -3.06
C LEU A 60 -20.43 -19.45 -4.04
N ASP A 61 -21.63 -19.02 -3.65
CA ASP A 61 -22.43 -18.05 -4.41
C ASP A 61 -21.70 -16.71 -4.62
N LEU A 62 -20.84 -16.28 -3.69
CA LEU A 62 -20.01 -15.07 -3.85
C LEU A 62 -18.98 -15.27 -4.94
N PHE A 63 -18.32 -16.44 -4.96
CA PHE A 63 -17.35 -16.80 -5.99
C PHE A 63 -18.03 -16.86 -7.35
N ASN A 64 -19.19 -17.50 -7.48
CA ASN A 64 -19.93 -17.60 -8.73
C ASN A 64 -20.42 -16.23 -9.25
N ARG A 65 -20.74 -15.29 -8.37
CA ARG A 65 -21.20 -13.93 -8.73
C ARG A 65 -20.06 -12.95 -9.00
N SER A 66 -18.81 -13.36 -8.79
CA SER A 66 -17.63 -12.54 -9.05
C SER A 66 -17.19 -12.68 -10.51
N ARG A 67 -16.84 -11.56 -11.17
CA ARG A 67 -16.31 -11.56 -12.54
C ARG A 67 -14.82 -11.84 -12.60
N SER A 68 -14.08 -11.44 -11.56
CA SER A 68 -12.66 -11.75 -11.36
C SER A 68 -12.43 -12.24 -9.94
N ILE A 69 -11.57 -13.24 -9.78
CA ILE A 69 -11.08 -13.72 -8.48
C ILE A 69 -9.57 -13.55 -8.44
N ILE A 70 -9.06 -12.90 -7.39
CA ILE A 70 -7.64 -12.81 -7.09
C ILE A 70 -7.34 -13.73 -5.92
N LEU A 71 -6.47 -14.71 -6.11
CA LEU A 71 -6.01 -15.64 -5.08
C LEU A 71 -4.63 -15.18 -4.57
N LEU A 72 -4.56 -14.77 -3.31
CA LEU A 72 -3.31 -14.36 -2.65
C LEU A 72 -2.58 -15.57 -2.11
N LEU A 73 -1.60 -16.08 -2.86
CA LEU A 73 -0.81 -17.24 -2.50
C LEU A 73 0.23 -16.88 -1.45
N SER A 74 -0.14 -17.11 -0.20
CA SER A 74 0.74 -17.02 0.96
C SER A 74 1.04 -18.39 1.54
N ALA A 75 1.98 -18.46 2.49
CA ALA A 75 2.39 -19.72 3.08
C ALA A 75 1.22 -20.44 3.79
N GLU A 76 0.39 -19.70 4.52
CA GLU A 76 -0.79 -20.24 5.21
C GLU A 76 -1.86 -20.71 4.21
N LEU A 77 -2.10 -19.98 3.12
CA LEU A 77 -3.06 -20.42 2.10
C LEU A 77 -2.61 -21.71 1.42
N VAL A 78 -1.32 -21.84 1.12
CA VAL A 78 -0.76 -23.05 0.53
C VAL A 78 -0.89 -24.24 1.48
N GLN A 79 -0.72 -24.04 2.78
CA GLN A 79 -0.99 -25.09 3.78
C GLN A 79 -2.44 -25.56 3.74
N CYS A 80 -3.40 -24.66 3.47
CA CYS A 80 -4.81 -25.01 3.32
C CYS A 80 -5.08 -25.92 2.11
N PHE A 81 -4.25 -25.90 1.05
CA PHE A 81 -4.41 -26.79 -0.11
C PHE A 81 -4.17 -28.26 0.24
N TYR A 82 -3.41 -28.54 1.31
CA TYR A 82 -3.19 -29.92 1.77
C TYR A 82 -4.39 -30.48 2.56
N LEU A 83 -5.38 -29.65 2.90
CA LEU A 83 -6.63 -30.09 3.53
C LEU A 83 -7.64 -30.49 2.44
N PRO A 84 -8.03 -31.78 2.32
CA PRO A 84 -8.84 -32.25 1.20
C PRO A 84 -10.20 -31.56 1.06
N SER A 85 -10.86 -31.27 2.18
CA SER A 85 -12.16 -30.58 2.19
C SER A 85 -12.07 -29.14 1.69
N VAL A 86 -11.01 -28.43 2.09
CA VAL A 86 -10.76 -27.05 1.67
C VAL A 86 -10.35 -27.00 0.21
N LEU A 87 -9.42 -27.86 -0.20
CA LEU A 87 -8.98 -27.99 -1.59
C LEU A 87 -10.15 -28.26 -2.53
N GLN A 88 -11.01 -29.23 -2.19
CA GLN A 88 -12.18 -29.55 -3.01
C GLN A 88 -13.10 -28.33 -3.15
N SER A 89 -13.37 -27.61 -2.06
CA SER A 89 -14.21 -26.42 -2.09
C SER A 89 -13.59 -25.28 -2.92
N LEU A 90 -12.26 -25.11 -2.87
CA LEU A 90 -11.53 -24.13 -3.69
C LEU A 90 -11.54 -24.50 -5.17
N GLN A 91 -11.39 -25.79 -5.51
CA GLN A 91 -11.51 -26.27 -6.89
C GLN A 91 -12.89 -25.98 -7.49
N GLU A 92 -13.95 -26.11 -6.68
CA GLU A 92 -15.32 -25.77 -7.08
C GLU A 92 -15.52 -24.25 -7.19
N ALA A 93 -14.84 -23.47 -6.35
CA ALA A 93 -15.00 -22.01 -6.27
C ALA A 93 -14.16 -21.23 -7.30
N LEU A 94 -12.96 -21.70 -7.63
CA LEU A 94 -11.99 -21.05 -8.51
C LEU A 94 -12.22 -21.44 -9.98
N TRP A 95 -13.45 -21.19 -10.45
CA TRP A 95 -13.88 -21.45 -11.80
C TRP A 95 -14.73 -20.29 -12.36
N PRO A 96 -14.69 -20.02 -13.68
CA PRO A 96 -13.78 -20.54 -14.73
C PRO A 96 -12.35 -19.95 -14.68
N PRO A 97 -11.35 -20.59 -15.33
CA PRO A 97 -9.93 -20.27 -15.16
C PRO A 97 -9.52 -18.87 -15.65
N TYR A 98 -10.15 -18.35 -16.70
CA TYR A 98 -9.87 -17.00 -17.23
C TYR A 98 -10.19 -15.88 -16.22
N LYS A 99 -11.08 -16.15 -15.26
CA LYS A 99 -11.47 -15.23 -14.20
C LYS A 99 -10.48 -15.24 -13.02
N VAL A 100 -9.64 -16.27 -12.92
CA VAL A 100 -8.76 -16.48 -11.77
C VAL A 100 -7.39 -15.89 -12.04
N VAL A 101 -6.95 -15.06 -11.10
CA VAL A 101 -5.65 -14.41 -11.04
C VAL A 101 -4.93 -14.92 -9.79
N LYS A 102 -3.72 -15.42 -9.92
CA LYS A 102 -2.88 -15.86 -8.80
C LYS A 102 -1.78 -14.84 -8.53
N LEU A 103 -1.67 -14.38 -7.28
CA LEU A 103 -0.63 -13.45 -6.84
C LEU A 103 0.27 -14.14 -5.82
N PHE A 104 1.56 -14.25 -6.11
CA PHE A 104 2.55 -14.85 -5.22
C PHE A 104 2.96 -13.88 -4.11
N CYS A 105 2.48 -14.12 -2.89
CA CYS A 105 2.75 -13.35 -1.68
C CYS A 105 3.80 -14.05 -0.81
N GLY A 106 5.06 -14.03 -1.26
CA GLY A 106 6.19 -14.59 -0.49
C GLY A 106 6.34 -16.11 -0.57
N VAL A 107 5.62 -16.76 -1.49
CA VAL A 107 5.83 -18.16 -1.89
C VAL A 107 6.27 -18.21 -3.34
N THR A 108 7.04 -19.23 -3.72
CA THR A 108 7.46 -19.45 -5.10
C THR A 108 6.53 -20.44 -5.80
N ASP A 109 6.44 -20.35 -7.13
CA ASP A 109 5.77 -21.38 -7.93
C ASP A 109 6.47 -22.74 -7.74
N CYS A 110 5.69 -23.83 -7.81
CA CYS A 110 6.14 -25.20 -7.58
C CYS A 110 5.26 -26.16 -8.39
N ASP A 111 5.86 -27.26 -8.88
CA ASP A 111 5.16 -28.30 -9.65
C ASP A 111 3.96 -28.90 -8.90
N ASP A 112 3.98 -28.87 -7.56
CA ASP A 112 2.89 -29.35 -6.72
C ASP A 112 1.55 -28.63 -6.99
N TYR A 113 1.56 -27.36 -7.43
CA TYR A 113 0.31 -26.62 -7.68
C TYR A 113 -0.50 -27.17 -8.85
N LEU A 114 0.15 -27.77 -9.84
CA LEU A 114 -0.53 -28.48 -10.94
C LEU A 114 -1.27 -29.73 -10.44
N THR A 115 -0.85 -30.30 -9.32
CA THR A 115 -1.53 -31.42 -8.68
C THR A 115 -2.78 -30.97 -7.92
N PHE A 116 -2.77 -29.75 -7.38
CA PHE A 116 -3.90 -29.14 -6.69
C PHE A 116 -4.94 -28.54 -7.66
N PHE A 117 -4.50 -27.83 -8.70
CA PHE A 117 -5.39 -27.15 -9.64
C PHE A 117 -5.00 -27.51 -11.08
N LYS A 118 -5.89 -28.20 -11.79
CA LYS A 118 -5.64 -28.65 -13.18
C LYS A 118 -5.46 -27.48 -14.15
N ASP A 119 -6.10 -26.36 -13.87
CA ASP A 119 -6.07 -25.16 -14.71
C ASP A 119 -5.04 -24.13 -14.23
N TRP A 120 -4.13 -24.50 -13.31
CA TRP A 120 -3.12 -23.59 -12.72
C TRP A 120 -2.30 -22.81 -13.75
N SER A 121 -1.98 -23.44 -14.88
CA SER A 121 -1.21 -22.84 -15.97
C SER A 121 -2.02 -21.87 -16.84
N GLN A 122 -3.35 -21.93 -16.76
CA GLN A 122 -4.26 -21.02 -17.47
C GLN A 122 -4.56 -19.76 -16.67
N TRP A 123 -4.31 -19.78 -15.35
CA TRP A 123 -4.57 -18.65 -14.48
C TRP A 123 -3.55 -17.54 -14.73
N GLN A 124 -4.03 -16.30 -14.71
CA GLN A 124 -3.16 -15.14 -14.86
C GLN A 124 -2.23 -15.04 -13.65
N GLU A 125 -0.93 -15.06 -13.89
CA GLU A 125 0.10 -15.01 -12.84
C GLU A 125 0.57 -13.58 -12.58
N LEU A 126 0.76 -13.26 -11.29
CA LEU A 126 1.33 -12.02 -10.78
C LEU A 126 2.27 -12.34 -9.61
N THR A 127 3.26 -11.49 -9.42
CA THR A 127 4.30 -11.58 -8.39
C THR A 127 4.30 -10.33 -7.52
N ASN A 128 4.86 -10.42 -6.32
CA ASN A 128 4.99 -9.27 -5.41
C ASN A 128 5.93 -8.16 -5.92
N ASP A 129 6.77 -8.46 -6.91
CA ASP A 129 7.67 -7.52 -7.56
C ASP A 129 7.02 -6.76 -8.73
N ASP A 130 5.79 -7.14 -9.12
CA ASP A 130 5.08 -6.49 -10.23
C ASP A 130 4.62 -5.07 -9.87
N GLU A 131 4.64 -4.19 -10.88
CA GLU A 131 4.17 -2.82 -10.74
C GLU A 131 2.65 -2.75 -10.54
N PRO A 132 2.12 -1.71 -9.85
CA PRO A 132 0.70 -1.57 -9.58
C PRO A 132 -0.19 -1.66 -10.83
N ASP A 133 0.29 -1.16 -11.97
CA ASP A 133 -0.41 -1.20 -13.25
C ASP A 133 -0.61 -2.63 -13.78
N ALA A 134 0.29 -3.56 -13.45
CA ALA A 134 0.15 -4.97 -13.83
C ALA A 134 -1.02 -5.62 -13.09
N TYR A 135 -1.19 -5.35 -11.79
CA TYR A 135 -2.34 -5.83 -11.02
C TYR A 135 -3.66 -5.31 -11.60
N LEU A 136 -3.69 -4.02 -11.98
CA LEU A 136 -4.84 -3.39 -12.60
C LEU A 136 -5.15 -3.99 -13.98
N ALA A 137 -4.13 -4.23 -14.80
CA ALA A 137 -4.28 -4.81 -16.13
C ALA A 137 -4.81 -6.25 -16.07
N ALA A 138 -4.31 -7.06 -15.14
CA ALA A 138 -4.75 -8.43 -14.94
C ALA A 138 -6.23 -8.51 -14.55
N VAL A 139 -6.68 -7.69 -13.60
CA VAL A 139 -8.09 -7.63 -13.18
C VAL A 139 -8.98 -7.16 -14.33
N LYS A 140 -8.57 -6.11 -15.04
CA LYS A 140 -9.32 -5.62 -16.22
C LYS A 140 -9.47 -6.72 -17.26
N LYS A 141 -8.38 -7.42 -17.58
CA LYS A 141 -8.38 -8.52 -18.53
C LYS A 141 -9.35 -9.62 -18.10
N ALA A 142 -9.29 -10.07 -16.85
CA ALA A 142 -10.19 -11.09 -16.31
C ALA A 142 -11.67 -10.67 -16.38
N ILE A 143 -11.99 -9.41 -16.12
CA ILE A 143 -13.36 -8.87 -16.23
C ILE A 143 -13.81 -8.74 -17.69
N SER A 144 -12.91 -8.36 -18.61
CA SER A 144 -13.21 -8.20 -20.03
C SER A 144 -13.42 -9.55 -20.73
N GLU A 145 -12.68 -10.59 -20.34
CA GLU A 145 -12.81 -11.95 -20.90
C GLU A 145 -14.13 -12.64 -20.47
N ASP A 146 -14.76 -12.17 -19.38
CA ASP A 146 -16.11 -12.59 -18.97
C ASP A 146 -17.21 -12.05 -19.92
N SER A 147 -16.95 -10.92 -20.58
CA SER A 147 -17.80 -10.42 -21.66
C SER A 147 -17.33 -10.98 -22.99
N GLY A 148 -17.91 -12.10 -23.43
CA GLY A 148 -17.64 -12.69 -24.75
C GLY A 148 -17.99 -11.76 -25.92
N CYS A 149 -17.16 -10.75 -26.16
CA CYS A 149 -17.26 -9.78 -27.25
C CYS A 149 -15.89 -9.68 -27.92
N ASP A 150 -15.73 -10.44 -29.01
CA ASP A 150 -14.83 -10.08 -30.10
C ASP A 150 -15.27 -8.72 -30.66
N SER A 151 -14.44 -7.69 -30.50
CA SER A 151 -14.30 -6.62 -31.49
C SER A 151 -12.92 -5.98 -31.32
N VAL A 152 -11.98 -6.33 -32.19
CA VAL A 152 -11.46 -5.49 -33.28
C VAL A 152 -11.03 -4.10 -32.80
N THR A 153 -9.73 -3.85 -33.00
CA THR A 153 -9.02 -2.57 -32.95
C THR A 153 -9.90 -1.35 -33.26
N ASP A 154 -9.77 -0.29 -32.46
CA ASP A 154 -9.52 1.03 -33.02
C ASP A 154 -8.95 2.01 -32.00
N THR A 155 -8.16 2.90 -32.56
CA THR A 155 -7.32 3.98 -32.05
C THR A 155 -8.00 5.02 -31.14
N GLU A 156 -7.14 5.70 -30.38
CA GLU A 156 -7.30 6.93 -29.60
C GLU A 156 -8.40 7.90 -30.06
N THR A 157 -9.03 8.58 -29.10
CA THR A 157 -9.25 10.04 -29.16
C THR A 157 -9.71 10.58 -27.80
N GLU A 158 -8.96 11.56 -27.30
CA GLU A 158 -9.50 12.56 -26.37
C GLU A 158 -10.67 13.29 -27.05
N ASP A 159 -11.77 13.51 -26.34
CA ASP A 159 -12.45 14.81 -26.43
C ASP A 159 -13.44 15.06 -25.29
N GLU A 160 -13.42 16.31 -24.84
CA GLU A 160 -14.38 16.93 -23.94
C GLU A 160 -15.80 16.89 -24.53
N LYS A 161 -16.79 16.44 -23.76
CA LYS A 161 -18.08 17.14 -23.69
C LYS A 161 -18.97 16.64 -22.56
N ASN A 162 -19.39 17.60 -21.73
CA ASN A 162 -20.62 17.53 -20.95
C ASN A 162 -21.78 16.99 -21.80
N PRO A 163 -22.74 16.31 -21.15
CA PRO A 163 -24.06 16.91 -21.15
C PRO A 163 -24.72 16.95 -19.77
N ILE A 164 -25.19 18.16 -19.49
CA ILE A 164 -26.30 18.49 -18.60
C ILE A 164 -27.52 17.67 -19.02
N TYR A 165 -28.15 16.93 -18.10
CA TYR A 165 -29.61 16.97 -17.91
C TYR A 165 -30.05 16.41 -16.55
N SER A 166 -30.66 17.32 -15.80
CA SER A 166 -31.59 17.17 -14.69
C SER A 166 -32.39 15.85 -14.63
N HIS A 167 -32.42 15.22 -13.46
CA HIS A 167 -33.66 14.64 -12.94
C HIS A 167 -33.86 14.98 -11.45
N ARG A 168 -34.99 15.63 -11.19
CA ARG A 168 -35.49 16.08 -9.89
C ARG A 168 -36.02 14.89 -9.07
N LEU A 169 -35.71 14.96 -7.77
CA LEU A 169 -36.56 14.68 -6.61
C LEU A 169 -37.20 13.29 -6.48
N ALA A 170 -36.70 12.52 -5.51
CA ALA A 170 -37.58 11.92 -4.51
C ALA A 170 -36.97 12.15 -3.12
N MET A 171 -37.63 13.00 -2.35
CA MET A 171 -37.37 13.20 -0.93
C MET A 171 -37.85 11.98 -0.15
N SER A 172 -37.11 11.63 0.89
CA SER A 172 -37.65 10.95 2.07
C SER A 172 -36.87 11.50 3.25
N ASP A 173 -37.43 12.54 3.86
CA ASP A 173 -37.17 12.88 5.27
C ASP A 173 -37.58 11.70 6.12
N GLU A 174 -36.69 11.21 7.00
CA GLU A 174 -37.06 10.87 8.38
C GLU A 174 -35.84 11.05 9.31
N HIS A 175 -36.07 11.82 10.37
CA HIS A 175 -35.17 12.11 11.47
C HIS A 175 -34.77 10.86 12.27
N GLY A 176 -33.51 10.81 12.71
CA GLY A 176 -33.06 9.86 13.72
C GLY A 176 -31.59 10.04 14.09
N SER A 177 -31.34 10.89 15.10
CA SER A 177 -30.04 11.12 15.73
C SER A 177 -29.33 9.82 16.15
N SER A 178 -28.08 9.60 15.70
CA SER A 178 -26.90 9.40 16.58
C SER A 178 -25.65 8.89 15.83
N LYS A 179 -24.57 9.65 15.98
CA LYS A 179 -23.14 9.26 16.05
C LYS A 179 -22.64 8.08 15.20
N SER A 180 -21.96 8.40 14.08
CA SER A 180 -20.59 7.96 13.80
C SER A 180 -20.05 8.68 12.55
N THR A 181 -19.48 9.88 12.72
CA THR A 181 -18.89 10.65 11.61
C THR A 181 -17.44 10.24 11.48
N GLY A 182 -17.10 9.45 10.46
CA GLY A 182 -15.71 9.03 10.27
C GLY A 182 -15.35 8.49 8.89
N ASP A 183 -16.15 8.75 7.84
CA ASP A 183 -15.90 8.13 6.53
C ASP A 183 -16.30 8.99 5.31
N HIS A 184 -16.25 10.31 5.45
CA HIS A 184 -16.86 11.23 4.47
C HIS A 184 -15.97 12.38 3.96
N LEU A 185 -14.68 12.39 4.30
CA LEU A 185 -13.76 13.49 3.98
C LEU A 185 -12.44 12.93 3.45
N VAL A 186 -11.84 13.60 2.46
CA VAL A 186 -10.50 13.30 1.95
C VAL A 186 -9.62 14.51 2.20
N VAL A 187 -8.46 14.30 2.82
CA VAL A 187 -7.46 15.35 3.11
C VAL A 187 -6.19 15.10 2.30
N GLN A 188 -5.64 16.16 1.69
CA GLN A 188 -4.41 16.10 0.88
C GLN A 188 -3.56 17.38 1.08
N PRO A 189 -2.26 17.28 1.37
CA PRO A 189 -1.58 16.05 1.80
C PRO A 189 -2.08 15.62 3.19
N ASP A 190 -2.08 14.32 3.44
CA ASP A 190 -2.38 13.73 4.75
C ASP A 190 -1.14 13.72 5.68
N ARG A 191 0.06 13.89 5.11
CA ARG A 191 1.33 14.01 5.82
C ARG A 191 1.97 15.38 5.58
N ILE A 192 2.34 16.08 6.66
CA ILE A 192 2.87 17.44 6.62
C ILE A 192 4.27 17.46 7.24
N ARG A 193 5.22 18.12 6.58
CA ARG A 193 6.60 18.24 7.07
C ARG A 193 6.71 19.38 8.09
N CYS A 194 7.26 19.09 9.26
CA CYS A 194 7.45 20.09 10.32
C CYS A 194 8.35 21.24 9.84
N GLY A 195 8.00 22.49 10.18
CA GLY A 195 8.77 23.68 9.81
C GLY A 195 8.62 24.14 8.36
N VAL A 196 7.83 23.45 7.53
CA VAL A 196 7.55 23.85 6.15
C VAL A 196 6.08 24.26 6.03
N GLN A 197 5.84 25.49 5.57
CA GLN A 197 4.49 25.97 5.29
C GLN A 197 3.86 25.12 4.18
N THR A 198 2.71 24.52 4.46
CA THR A 198 2.04 23.57 3.57
C THR A 198 0.56 23.93 3.50
N THR A 199 0.00 23.99 2.29
CA THR A 199 -1.45 24.14 2.11
C THR A 199 -2.11 22.77 2.09
N VAL A 200 -3.13 22.60 2.92
CA VAL A 200 -3.92 21.37 3.03
C VAL A 200 -5.26 21.59 2.36
N TYR A 201 -5.65 20.66 1.49
CA TYR A 201 -6.93 20.62 0.81
C TYR A 201 -7.82 19.56 1.46
N ILE A 202 -9.04 19.94 1.81
CA ILE A 202 -10.04 19.06 2.42
C ILE A 202 -11.25 18.99 1.49
N ILE A 203 -11.55 17.80 0.98
CA ILE A 203 -12.65 17.52 0.07
C ILE A 203 -13.78 16.85 0.84
N MET A 204 -14.96 17.47 0.82
CA MET A 204 -16.17 17.02 1.50
C MET A 204 -17.16 16.37 0.54
N LYS A 205 -17.96 15.43 1.05
CA LYS A 205 -19.08 14.84 0.29
C LYS A 205 -20.32 15.75 0.22
N CYS A 206 -20.48 16.66 1.18
CA CYS A 206 -21.60 17.60 1.24
C CYS A 206 -21.17 18.98 0.73
N LYS A 207 -22.12 19.71 0.12
CA LYS A 207 -21.89 21.08 -0.30
C LYS A 207 -21.65 21.99 0.90
N LEU A 208 -20.64 22.84 0.80
CA LEU A 208 -20.39 23.96 1.70
C LEU A 208 -21.17 25.17 1.26
N ASP A 209 -21.59 25.98 2.23
CA ASP A 209 -22.24 27.25 2.00
C ASP A 209 -21.19 28.36 1.78
N GLY A 210 -21.16 28.93 0.59
CA GLY A 210 -20.24 30.01 0.21
C GLY A 210 -20.45 31.33 0.94
N GLU A 211 -21.62 31.52 1.56
CA GLU A 211 -21.92 32.73 2.33
C GLU A 211 -21.41 32.63 3.79
N VAL A 212 -21.10 31.41 4.26
CA VAL A 212 -20.69 31.13 5.63
C VAL A 212 -19.18 30.94 5.70
N LYS A 213 -18.54 31.56 6.70
CA LYS A 213 -17.11 31.40 6.95
C LYS A 213 -16.81 29.97 7.35
N THR A 214 -15.81 29.37 6.70
CA THR A 214 -15.34 28.02 7.03
C THR A 214 -14.00 28.11 7.77
N GLU A 215 -13.87 27.39 8.87
CA GLU A 215 -12.67 27.35 9.71
C GLU A 215 -12.27 25.90 9.95
N VAL A 216 -10.96 25.65 10.11
CA VAL A 216 -10.41 24.33 10.45
C VAL A 216 -9.65 24.46 11.76
N GLU A 217 -10.02 23.63 12.73
CA GLU A 217 -9.33 23.53 14.02
C GLU A 217 -8.37 22.34 14.01
N PHE A 218 -7.10 22.60 14.31
CA PHE A 218 -6.04 21.63 14.50
C PHE A 218 -5.84 21.39 15.99
N SER A 219 -6.00 20.14 16.44
CA SER A 219 -5.98 19.78 17.86
C SER A 219 -4.79 18.88 18.21
N PRO A 220 -3.55 19.42 18.29
CA PRO A 220 -2.37 18.64 18.63
C PRO A 220 -2.43 18.11 20.07
N GLU A 221 -1.85 16.93 20.32
CA GLU A 221 -1.89 16.29 21.65
C GLU A 221 -1.17 17.10 22.75
N ASN A 222 -0.08 17.78 22.38
CA ASN A 222 0.83 18.46 23.31
C ASN A 222 0.75 20.00 23.27
N ALA A 223 -0.28 20.57 22.64
CA ALA A 223 -0.45 22.02 22.54
C ALA A 223 -1.93 22.42 22.50
N SER A 224 -2.21 23.70 22.65
CA SER A 224 -3.58 24.22 22.53
C SER A 224 -4.09 24.08 21.09
N PRO A 225 -5.38 23.79 20.87
CA PRO A 225 -5.97 23.80 19.54
C PRO A 225 -5.77 25.14 18.82
N VAL A 226 -5.53 25.06 17.50
CA VAL A 226 -5.31 26.22 16.64
C VAL A 226 -6.38 26.23 15.56
N ARG A 227 -7.17 27.31 15.51
CA ARG A 227 -8.23 27.49 14.53
C ARG A 227 -7.77 28.44 13.43
N VAL A 228 -7.88 27.99 12.18
CA VAL A 228 -7.40 28.70 10.99
C VAL A 228 -8.56 28.89 10.02
N LEU A 229 -8.64 30.07 9.40
CA LEU A 229 -9.63 30.34 8.36
C LEU A 229 -9.31 29.52 7.10
N ALA A 230 -10.31 28.86 6.55
CA ALA A 230 -10.17 28.11 5.30
C ALA A 230 -10.71 28.92 4.12
N GLU A 231 -10.03 28.81 2.99
CA GLU A 231 -10.46 29.38 1.72
C GLU A 231 -11.29 28.35 0.95
N MET A 232 -12.38 28.79 0.34
CA MET A 232 -13.25 27.93 -0.44
C MET A 232 -12.75 27.86 -1.89
N GLU A 233 -12.26 26.69 -2.29
CA GLU A 233 -11.79 26.44 -3.67
C GLU A 233 -12.97 26.11 -4.61
N ASN A 234 -13.96 25.39 -4.08
CA ASN A 234 -15.24 25.12 -4.73
C ASN A 234 -16.27 24.67 -3.68
N GLU A 235 -17.50 24.38 -4.11
CA GLU A 235 -18.60 23.97 -3.23
C GLU A 235 -18.32 22.71 -2.38
N TYR A 236 -17.26 21.95 -2.65
CA TYR A 236 -16.91 20.72 -1.95
C TYR A 236 -15.47 20.69 -1.43
N THR A 237 -14.68 21.73 -1.66
CA THR A 237 -13.24 21.71 -1.37
C THR A 237 -12.83 23.01 -0.70
N ILE A 238 -12.10 22.88 0.40
CA ILE A 238 -11.48 24.01 1.09
C ILE A 238 -9.97 23.82 1.14
N SER A 239 -9.24 24.93 1.14
CA SER A 239 -7.80 24.98 1.36
C SER A 239 -7.50 25.72 2.67
N VAL A 240 -6.49 25.27 3.40
CA VAL A 240 -6.06 25.89 4.66
C VAL A 240 -4.55 25.83 4.77
N GLU A 241 -3.92 26.92 5.19
CA GLU A 241 -2.50 26.89 5.53
C GLU A 241 -2.30 26.14 6.86
N ALA A 242 -1.54 25.05 6.80
CA ALA A 242 -1.23 24.23 7.95
C ALA A 242 -0.38 25.03 8.96
N PRO A 243 -0.79 25.14 10.23
CA PRO A 243 0.02 25.77 11.25
C PRO A 243 1.30 24.97 11.51
N ASN A 244 2.36 25.65 11.95
CA ASN A 244 3.59 24.95 12.30
C ASN A 244 3.43 24.23 13.65
N LEU A 245 3.29 22.91 13.60
CA LEU A 245 3.08 22.04 14.76
C LEU A 245 4.25 21.05 14.90
N THR A 246 4.34 20.41 16.07
CA THR A 246 5.29 19.33 16.33
C THR A 246 4.85 18.04 15.65
N SER A 247 5.80 17.10 15.47
CA SER A 247 5.52 15.76 14.96
C SER A 247 4.42 15.05 15.75
N GLY A 248 3.60 14.29 15.03
CA GLY A 248 2.48 13.53 15.58
C GLY A 248 1.21 13.63 14.74
N THR A 249 0.22 12.80 15.08
CA THR A 249 -1.11 12.83 14.46
C THR A 249 -1.94 13.93 15.09
N VAL A 250 -2.48 14.81 14.24
CA VAL A 250 -3.28 15.97 14.63
C VAL A 250 -4.69 15.82 14.09
N PRO A 251 -5.69 15.58 14.96
CA PRO A 251 -7.11 15.66 14.61
C PRO A 251 -7.48 17.05 14.07
N LEU A 252 -8.33 17.05 13.05
CA LEU A 252 -8.88 18.23 12.39
C LEU A 252 -10.40 18.26 12.54
N GLN A 253 -10.95 19.40 12.95
CA GLN A 253 -12.39 19.65 12.95
C GLN A 253 -12.71 20.80 11.99
N ILE A 254 -13.62 20.55 11.04
CA ILE A 254 -14.04 21.53 10.04
C ILE A 254 -15.35 22.16 10.50
N TYR A 255 -15.38 23.49 10.55
CA TYR A 255 -16.52 24.29 10.97
C TYR A 255 -17.02 25.13 9.81
N SER A 256 -18.33 25.12 9.55
CA SER A 256 -19.00 26.12 8.73
C SER A 256 -19.86 26.98 9.67
N GLY A 257 -19.37 28.18 9.96
CA GLY A 257 -19.88 29.00 11.07
C GLY A 257 -19.63 28.30 12.41
N ASP A 258 -20.68 28.09 13.20
CA ASP A 258 -20.60 27.39 14.49
C ASP A 258 -20.89 25.87 14.39
N LEU A 259 -21.15 25.35 13.19
CA LEU A 259 -21.50 23.95 12.97
C LEU A 259 -20.28 23.13 12.56
N VAL A 260 -19.99 22.04 13.28
CA VAL A 260 -19.02 21.03 12.86
C VAL A 260 -19.59 20.27 11.66
N VAL A 261 -18.97 20.43 10.50
CA VAL A 261 -19.37 19.80 9.24
C VAL A 261 -18.50 18.59 8.89
N GLY A 262 -17.38 18.40 9.59
CA GLY A 262 -16.47 17.29 9.33
C GLY A 262 -15.37 17.10 10.37
N GLU A 263 -14.81 15.89 10.41
CA GLU A 263 -13.67 15.52 11.24
C GLU A 263 -12.72 14.62 10.43
N THR A 264 -11.41 14.86 10.54
CA THR A 264 -10.36 14.05 9.91
C THR A 264 -9.05 14.19 10.71
N SER A 265 -7.92 13.75 10.18
CA SER A 265 -6.61 13.96 10.82
C SER A 265 -5.50 14.09 9.78
N VAL A 266 -4.40 14.72 10.18
CA VAL A 266 -3.15 14.80 9.41
C VAL A 266 -1.97 14.41 10.29
N THR A 267 -0.89 13.90 9.70
CA THR A 267 0.31 13.52 10.43
C THR A 267 1.45 14.47 10.14
N TYR A 268 1.92 15.16 11.17
CA TYR A 268 3.16 15.94 11.11
C TYR A 268 4.36 15.03 11.31
N HIS A 269 5.41 15.21 10.51
CA HIS A 269 6.65 14.45 10.63
C HIS A 269 7.89 15.33 10.44
N THR A 270 8.99 14.93 11.04
CA THR A 270 10.31 15.52 10.88
C THR A 270 11.11 14.83 9.78
N ASP A 271 12.17 15.48 9.32
CA ASP A 271 13.10 14.91 8.32
C ASP A 271 13.67 13.56 8.77
N MET A 272 14.01 13.43 10.05
CA MET A 272 14.60 12.19 10.58
C MET A 272 13.58 11.06 10.63
N GLU A 273 12.32 11.35 10.94
CA GLU A 273 11.25 10.36 10.91
C GLU A 273 10.94 9.91 9.48
N GLU A 274 10.98 10.84 8.51
CA GLU A 274 10.84 10.48 7.09
C GLU A 274 12.00 9.63 6.61
N ILE A 275 13.24 10.01 6.94
CA ILE A 275 14.43 9.20 6.61
C ILE A 275 14.33 7.82 7.26
N SER A 276 13.94 7.75 8.54
CA SER A 276 13.74 6.49 9.25
C SER A 276 12.68 5.61 8.58
N SER A 277 11.54 6.20 8.19
CA SER A 277 10.48 5.49 7.47
C SER A 277 10.95 4.98 6.10
N LEU A 278 11.67 5.81 5.33
CA LEU A 278 12.24 5.41 4.04
C LEU A 278 13.29 4.30 4.19
N LEU A 279 14.12 4.36 5.23
CA LEU A 279 15.12 3.32 5.52
C LEU A 279 14.49 2.03 6.01
N ALA A 280 13.44 2.10 6.83
CA ALA A 280 12.69 0.92 7.28
C ALA A 280 12.01 0.19 6.11
N ASN A 281 11.55 0.95 5.11
CA ASN A 281 10.95 0.40 3.88
C ASN A 281 11.98 -0.13 2.87
N ALA A 282 13.29 0.06 3.09
CA ALA A 282 14.32 -0.46 2.21
C ALA A 282 14.46 -1.98 2.42
N ALA A 283 13.76 -2.77 1.59
CA ALA A 283 13.73 -4.23 1.67
C ALA A 283 15.12 -4.90 1.57
N ASN A 284 16.12 -4.22 1.00
CA ASN A 284 17.49 -4.72 0.91
C ASN A 284 18.53 -3.60 1.08
N PRO A 285 19.36 -3.63 2.16
CA PRO A 285 20.37 -2.60 2.41
C PRO A 285 21.48 -2.55 1.35
N VAL A 286 21.77 -3.68 0.68
CA VAL A 286 22.72 -3.72 -0.43
C VAL A 286 22.14 -2.98 -1.63
N GLN A 287 20.87 -3.18 -1.94
CA GLN A 287 20.19 -2.48 -3.03
C GLN A 287 20.13 -0.98 -2.77
N PHE A 288 19.79 -0.56 -1.55
CA PHE A 288 19.82 0.85 -1.15
C PHE A 288 21.21 1.46 -1.37
N MET A 289 22.27 0.77 -0.94
CA MET A 289 23.64 1.25 -1.14
C MET A 289 24.00 1.30 -2.62
N CYS A 290 23.66 0.27 -3.40
CA CYS A 290 23.89 0.27 -4.83
C CYS A 290 23.14 1.43 -5.53
N GLN A 291 21.92 1.78 -5.11
CA GLN A 291 21.19 2.94 -5.60
C GLN A 291 21.89 4.25 -5.23
N ALA A 292 22.31 4.41 -3.98
CA ALA A 292 23.01 5.61 -3.51
C ALA A 292 24.33 5.84 -4.27
N PHE A 293 25.06 4.76 -4.59
CA PHE A 293 26.30 4.80 -5.37
C PHE A 293 26.10 4.67 -6.89
N LYS A 294 24.85 4.60 -7.36
CA LYS A 294 24.48 4.44 -8.78
C LYS A 294 25.15 3.24 -9.46
N ILE A 295 25.24 2.11 -8.76
CA ILE A 295 25.81 0.85 -9.25
C ILE A 295 24.74 0.08 -10.01
N VAL A 296 24.95 -0.14 -11.30
CA VAL A 296 24.06 -0.91 -12.20
C VAL A 296 24.89 -1.90 -13.01
N PRO A 297 24.52 -3.21 -13.05
CA PRO A 297 23.47 -3.87 -12.28
C PRO A 297 23.81 -3.95 -10.79
N TYR A 298 22.78 -4.12 -9.94
CA TYR A 298 22.97 -4.27 -8.50
C TYR A 298 23.86 -5.50 -8.21
N SER A 299 25.10 -5.27 -7.78
CA SER A 299 26.08 -6.33 -7.51
C SER A 299 26.81 -6.01 -6.20
N ILE A 300 26.86 -7.02 -5.33
CA ILE A 300 27.61 -6.96 -4.07
C ILE A 300 29.10 -6.78 -4.34
N GLU A 301 29.62 -7.41 -5.39
CA GLU A 301 31.02 -7.35 -5.79
C GLU A 301 31.41 -5.96 -6.29
N ALA A 302 30.55 -5.32 -7.08
CA ALA A 302 30.76 -3.96 -7.56
C ALA A 302 30.74 -2.95 -6.40
N LEU A 303 29.81 -3.13 -5.45
CA LEU A 303 29.74 -2.32 -4.23
C LEU A 303 30.98 -2.52 -3.34
N ASP A 304 31.40 -3.77 -3.13
CA ASP A 304 32.58 -4.10 -2.31
C ASP A 304 33.87 -3.53 -2.92
N LYS A 305 33.99 -3.59 -4.26
CA LYS A 305 35.12 -2.97 -4.97
C LYS A 305 35.13 -1.46 -4.80
N LEU A 306 33.98 -0.78 -4.92
CA LEU A 306 33.89 0.67 -4.75
C LEU A 306 34.22 1.09 -3.32
N LEU A 307 33.71 0.38 -2.32
CA LEU A 307 34.04 0.61 -0.91
C LEU A 307 35.53 0.38 -0.65
N THR A 308 36.10 -0.68 -1.23
CA THR A 308 37.53 -0.99 -1.11
C THR A 308 38.40 0.09 -1.76
N GLU A 309 38.04 0.60 -2.93
CA GLU A 309 38.76 1.69 -3.61
C GLU A 309 38.64 3.01 -2.83
N SER A 310 37.45 3.32 -2.31
CA SER A 310 37.24 4.51 -1.47
C SER A 310 38.06 4.44 -0.18
N LEU A 311 38.12 3.26 0.47
CA LEU A 311 38.91 3.05 1.67
C LEU A 311 40.41 3.17 1.37
N LYS A 312 40.90 2.53 0.30
CA LYS A 312 42.31 2.67 -0.15
C LYS A 312 42.71 4.12 -0.41
N LYS A 313 41.82 4.92 -1.00
CA LYS A 313 42.09 6.33 -1.31
C LYS A 313 42.14 7.22 -0.07
N ASN A 314 41.38 6.88 0.97
CA ASN A 314 41.25 7.70 2.18
C ASN A 314 42.07 7.18 3.37
N ILE A 315 42.81 6.07 3.22
CA ILE A 315 43.76 5.61 4.24
C ILE A 315 44.95 6.58 4.31
N PRO A 316 45.26 7.17 5.47
CA PRO A 316 46.45 7.98 5.64
C PRO A 316 47.73 7.14 5.51
N ALA A 317 48.83 7.76 5.07
CA ALA A 317 50.12 7.09 4.85
C ALA A 317 50.68 6.38 6.10
N SER A 318 50.25 6.81 7.30
CA SER A 318 50.58 6.19 8.58
C SER A 318 49.75 4.92 8.88
N GLY A 319 48.88 4.49 7.97
CA GLY A 319 47.93 3.40 8.19
C GLY A 319 46.88 3.72 9.26
N LEU A 320 46.11 2.71 9.65
CA LEU A 320 45.05 2.83 10.68
C LEU A 320 45.60 2.72 12.12
N HIS A 321 46.87 3.07 12.33
CA HIS A 321 47.57 2.93 13.62
C HIS A 321 46.90 3.73 14.76
N LEU A 322 46.06 4.71 14.43
CA LEU A 322 45.24 5.49 15.38
C LEU A 322 44.19 4.63 16.10
N PHE A 323 43.78 3.50 15.53
CA PHE A 323 42.82 2.57 16.15
C PHE A 323 43.47 1.55 17.11
N GLY A 324 44.74 1.72 17.47
CA GLY A 324 45.38 0.94 18.54
C GLY A 324 45.78 -0.49 18.17
N ILE A 325 45.96 -0.79 16.87
CA ILE A 325 46.41 -2.12 16.40
C ILE A 325 47.92 -2.24 16.61
N ASN A 326 48.36 -2.29 17.86
CA ASN A 326 49.75 -2.54 18.19
C ASN A 326 50.01 -4.06 18.19
N GLN A 327 50.99 -4.45 17.38
CA GLN A 327 51.71 -5.73 17.41
C GLN A 327 50.94 -6.96 16.93
N LEU A 328 51.05 -7.24 15.63
CA LEU A 328 51.41 -8.59 15.18
C LEU A 328 52.41 -8.44 14.04
N GLU A 329 53.54 -9.10 14.24
CA GLU A 329 54.78 -9.07 13.46
C GLU A 329 54.56 -9.25 11.96
N GLU A 330 55.44 -8.60 11.20
CA GLU A 330 55.54 -8.62 9.75
C GLU A 330 55.77 -10.06 9.26
N GLU A 331 54.75 -10.68 8.68
CA GLU A 331 54.85 -11.58 7.52
C GLU A 331 53.41 -11.96 7.06
N ASP A 332 53.12 -11.75 5.76
CA ASP A 332 51.87 -12.05 5.04
C ASP A 332 50.59 -11.25 5.36
N MET A 333 50.72 -9.95 5.59
CA MET A 333 49.64 -9.09 6.11
C MET A 333 49.18 -7.97 5.17
N THR A 334 48.57 -8.31 4.04
CA THR A 334 47.80 -7.30 3.25
C THR A 334 46.41 -7.76 2.83
N THR A 335 46.13 -9.06 2.79
CA THR A 335 44.83 -9.59 2.33
C THR A 335 43.97 -10.17 3.45
N SER A 336 44.54 -10.80 4.49
CA SER A 336 43.74 -11.32 5.61
C SER A 336 43.29 -10.20 6.56
N LYS A 337 44.19 -9.27 6.92
CA LYS A 337 43.87 -8.11 7.78
C LYS A 337 42.80 -7.20 7.19
N LEU A 338 42.78 -7.06 5.86
CA LEU A 338 41.76 -6.27 5.15
C LEU A 338 40.39 -6.93 5.22
N LYS A 339 40.32 -8.27 5.19
CA LYS A 339 39.08 -9.03 5.39
C LYS A 339 38.54 -8.87 6.82
N ASP A 340 39.42 -8.97 7.82
CA ASP A 340 39.02 -8.79 9.22
C ASP A 340 38.55 -7.36 9.52
N PHE A 341 39.19 -6.35 8.91
CA PHE A 341 38.77 -4.96 9.04
C PHE A 341 37.46 -4.66 8.29
N CYS A 342 37.29 -5.20 7.07
CA CYS A 342 36.02 -5.13 6.35
C CYS A 342 34.89 -5.83 7.11
N PHE A 343 35.18 -6.95 7.80
CA PHE A 343 34.21 -7.63 8.64
C PHE A 343 33.85 -6.80 9.88
N HIS A 344 34.83 -6.17 10.54
CA HIS A 344 34.59 -5.32 11.71
C HIS A 344 33.84 -4.02 11.35
N PHE A 345 34.17 -3.40 10.21
CA PHE A 345 33.45 -2.23 9.70
C PHE A 345 32.04 -2.59 9.20
N LYS A 346 31.86 -3.75 8.56
CA LYS A 346 30.54 -4.31 8.28
C LYS A 346 29.75 -4.57 9.56
N LEU A 347 30.37 -5.14 10.60
CA LEU A 347 29.71 -5.42 11.87
C LEU A 347 29.32 -4.13 12.60
N HIS A 348 30.15 -3.09 12.53
CA HIS A 348 29.89 -1.79 13.14
C HIS A 348 28.81 -1.00 12.38
N LEU A 349 28.76 -1.10 11.05
CA LEU A 349 27.64 -0.60 10.25
C LEU A 349 26.38 -1.42 10.53
N TYR A 350 26.48 -2.75 10.62
CA TYR A 350 25.34 -3.60 10.97
C TYR A 350 24.81 -3.29 12.37
N GLN A 351 25.66 -3.01 13.35
CA GLN A 351 25.23 -2.56 14.67
C GLN A 351 24.59 -1.17 14.61
N LEU A 352 25.16 -0.21 13.87
CA LEU A 352 24.57 1.12 13.72
C LEU A 352 23.21 1.12 13.00
N PHE A 353 22.97 0.17 12.10
CA PHE A 353 21.76 0.11 11.28
C PHE A 353 20.70 -0.91 11.76
N TYR A 354 21.08 -2.01 12.42
CA TYR A 354 20.14 -3.07 12.85
C TYR A 354 19.92 -3.17 14.36
N LEU A 355 20.89 -2.75 15.17
CA LEU A 355 20.78 -2.75 16.63
C LEU A 355 20.90 -1.30 17.07
N GLY A 356 19.82 -0.53 16.90
CA GLY A 356 19.76 0.85 17.39
C GLY A 356 20.44 0.93 18.75
N ALA A 357 21.58 1.61 18.79
CA ALA A 357 22.33 1.77 20.03
C ALA A 357 21.45 2.60 20.99
N PRO A 358 21.51 2.33 22.32
CA PRO A 358 20.72 3.06 23.30
C PRO A 358 20.96 4.57 23.30
#